data_AF-Q2EG69-F1
#
_entry.id   AF-Q2EG69-F1
#
_cell.length_a   1.000
_cell.length_b   1.000
_cell.length_c   1.000
_cell.angle_alpha   90.00
_cell.angle_beta   90.00
_cell.angle_gamma   90.00
#
_symmetry.space_group_name_H-M   'P 1'
#
loop_
_entity.id
_entity.type
_entity.pdbx_description
1 polymer ?
#
loop_
_entity_poly.entity_id
_entity_poly.type
_entity_poly.pdbx_seq_one_letter_code
_entity_poly.pdbx_strand_id
1 'polypeptide(L)'
;TYSGKLCGLCGNYDGNSDNDHLKSDGSPAGDKEELGNSWQTDQDEDQECQKNQMVNPPSCDSSLQSSMSGPGFCGRLVDTRGPFETCLLHVKATSFFDSCMLDMCRFQGLQHLLCAHMSTMTATCQDAGHAVKPWREPHFC
;
A
#
# COMPACT_ATOMS: atom_id res chain seq x y z
N THR A 1 -20.68 7.20 17.75
CA THR A 1 -19.37 6.57 17.48
C THR A 1 -19.59 5.13 17.03
N TYR A 2 -18.76 4.68 16.09
CA TYR A 2 -18.75 3.32 15.53
C TYR A 2 -17.69 2.41 16.17
N SER A 3 -16.98 2.87 17.21
CA SER A 3 -15.92 2.09 17.87
C SER A 3 -16.47 0.77 18.43
N GLY A 4 -15.79 -0.34 18.12
CA GLY A 4 -16.18 -1.70 18.49
C GLY A 4 -17.47 -2.21 17.84
N LYS A 5 -17.97 -1.51 16.81
CA LYS A 5 -19.21 -1.87 16.08
C LYS A 5 -18.96 -2.22 14.62
N LEU A 6 -17.71 -2.15 14.18
CA LEU A 6 -17.30 -2.52 12.83
C LEU A 6 -16.70 -3.92 12.85
N CYS A 7 -16.57 -4.50 11.67
CA CYS A 7 -15.85 -5.73 11.41
C CYS A 7 -15.44 -5.76 9.92
N GLY A 8 -14.57 -6.69 9.57
CA GLY A 8 -14.09 -6.88 8.20
C GLY A 8 -12.58 -6.81 8.10
N LEU A 9 -12.08 -6.66 6.87
CA LEU A 9 -10.63 -6.60 6.58
C LEU A 9 -9.92 -5.41 7.22
N CYS A 10 -10.65 -4.38 7.63
CA CYS A 10 -10.12 -3.21 8.33
C CYS A 10 -10.22 -3.32 9.86
N GLY A 11 -10.56 -4.49 10.40
CA GLY A 11 -10.66 -4.73 11.83
C GLY A 11 -11.98 -4.29 12.45
N ASN A 12 -11.99 -4.10 13.77
CA ASN A 12 -13.21 -3.85 14.56
C ASN A 12 -13.34 -2.40 15.08
N TYR A 13 -12.30 -1.58 14.85
CA TYR A 13 -12.23 -0.18 15.26
C TYR A 13 -12.38 0.05 16.78
N ASP A 14 -11.84 -0.85 17.60
CA ASP A 14 -11.83 -0.73 19.07
C ASP A 14 -10.59 0.02 19.63
N GLY A 15 -9.61 0.32 18.77
CA GLY A 15 -8.37 0.99 19.13
C GLY A 15 -7.22 0.05 19.50
N ASN A 16 -7.41 -1.26 19.39
CA ASN A 16 -6.41 -2.30 19.63
C ASN A 16 -6.04 -3.05 18.34
N SER A 17 -4.95 -2.65 17.69
CA SER A 17 -4.53 -3.29 16.43
C SER A 17 -4.15 -4.77 16.56
N ASP A 18 -3.87 -5.25 17.77
CA ASP A 18 -3.42 -6.63 18.00
C ASP A 18 -4.55 -7.65 17.77
N ASN A 19 -5.81 -7.21 17.73
CA ASN A 19 -6.97 -8.06 17.50
C ASN A 19 -7.70 -7.79 16.17
N ASP A 20 -7.14 -7.00 15.25
CA ASP A 20 -7.84 -6.64 14.00
C ASP A 20 -7.92 -7.80 12.99
N HIS A 21 -7.13 -8.86 13.18
CA HIS A 21 -7.10 -10.04 12.30
C HIS A 21 -8.18 -11.08 12.65
N LEU A 22 -9.42 -10.64 12.83
CA LEU A 22 -10.57 -11.53 13.05
C LEU A 22 -11.18 -11.96 11.72
N LYS A 23 -11.50 -13.25 11.64
CA LYS A 23 -12.30 -13.83 10.57
C LYS A 23 -13.77 -13.39 10.67
N SER A 24 -14.56 -13.67 9.64
CA SER A 24 -16.00 -13.38 9.62
C SER A 24 -16.79 -14.08 10.74
N ASP A 25 -16.29 -15.20 11.25
CA ASP A 25 -16.85 -15.92 12.42
C ASP A 25 -16.39 -15.35 13.78
N GLY A 26 -15.55 -14.32 13.78
CA GLY A 26 -15.00 -13.67 14.97
C GLY A 26 -13.78 -14.37 15.59
N SER A 27 -13.30 -15.47 15.03
CA SER A 27 -12.07 -16.12 15.49
C SER A 27 -10.82 -15.51 14.85
N PRO A 28 -9.64 -15.55 15.51
CA PRO A 28 -8.40 -15.03 14.91
C PRO A 28 -7.98 -15.82 13.66
N ALA A 29 -7.50 -15.12 12.64
CA ALA A 29 -6.85 -15.74 11.48
C ALA A 29 -5.38 -16.09 11.78
N GLY A 30 -4.89 -17.21 11.25
CA GLY A 30 -3.50 -17.64 11.38
C GLY A 30 -2.54 -16.88 10.46
N ASP A 31 -3.03 -16.42 9.31
CA ASP A 31 -2.27 -15.60 8.36
C ASP A 31 -3.17 -14.65 7.54
N LYS A 32 -2.54 -13.84 6.70
CA LYS A 32 -3.23 -12.84 5.87
C LYS A 32 -4.13 -13.49 4.80
N GLU A 33 -3.78 -14.67 4.33
CA GLU A 33 -4.55 -15.39 3.32
C GLU A 33 -5.84 -15.96 3.94
N GLU A 34 -5.74 -16.59 5.12
CA GLU A 34 -6.89 -17.06 5.88
C GLU A 34 -7.84 -15.90 6.24
N LEU A 35 -7.28 -14.75 6.65
CA LEU A 35 -8.07 -13.56 6.93
C LEU A 35 -8.86 -13.12 5.68
N GLY A 36 -8.17 -12.93 4.55
CA GLY A 36 -8.81 -12.53 3.29
C GLY A 36 -9.89 -13.50 2.83
N ASN A 37 -9.60 -14.80 2.89
CA ASN A 37 -10.53 -15.85 2.48
C ASN A 37 -11.78 -15.91 3.37
N SER A 38 -11.64 -15.65 4.68
CA SER A 38 -12.77 -15.72 5.61
C SER A 38 -13.84 -14.65 5.38
N TRP A 39 -13.47 -13.52 4.75
CA TRP A 39 -14.35 -12.38 4.49
C TRP A 39 -14.90 -12.36 3.06
N GLN A 40 -14.71 -13.43 2.29
CA GLN A 40 -15.32 -13.57 0.97
C GLN A 40 -16.85 -13.58 1.06
N THR A 41 -17.52 -12.94 0.10
CA THR A 41 -18.98 -12.92 0.00
C THR A 41 -19.42 -13.68 -1.24
N ASP A 42 -20.50 -14.46 -1.13
CA ASP A 42 -21.02 -15.29 -2.23
C ASP A 42 -21.59 -14.50 -3.43
N GLN A 43 -21.59 -13.17 -3.38
CA GLN A 43 -22.21 -12.27 -4.35
C GLN A 43 -21.21 -11.26 -4.94
N ASP A 44 -20.25 -11.76 -5.70
CA ASP A 44 -19.56 -10.93 -6.69
C ASP A 44 -20.20 -11.18 -8.07
N GLU A 45 -20.16 -10.19 -8.98
CA GLU A 45 -20.62 -10.35 -10.37
C GLU A 45 -19.84 -11.43 -11.14
N ASP A 46 -18.72 -11.86 -10.57
CA ASP A 46 -17.90 -12.99 -11.01
C ASP A 46 -18.42 -14.30 -10.42
N GLN A 47 -18.67 -15.29 -11.28
CA GLN A 47 -19.36 -16.53 -10.96
C GLN A 47 -18.72 -17.37 -9.83
N GLU A 48 -17.45 -17.13 -9.50
CA GLU A 48 -16.74 -17.66 -8.34
C GLU A 48 -15.60 -16.72 -7.91
N CYS A 49 -15.46 -16.45 -6.60
CA CYS A 49 -14.28 -15.82 -6.03
C CYS A 49 -13.08 -16.78 -6.18
N GLN A 50 -12.31 -16.61 -7.26
CA GLN A 50 -11.15 -17.45 -7.54
C GLN A 50 -10.10 -17.21 -6.45
N LYS A 51 -9.64 -18.29 -5.79
CA LYS A 51 -8.44 -18.20 -4.95
C LYS A 51 -7.31 -17.59 -5.77
N ASN A 52 -6.63 -16.59 -5.20
CA ASN A 52 -5.46 -15.98 -5.82
C ASN A 52 -4.42 -17.07 -6.14
N GLN A 53 -4.38 -17.53 -7.40
CA GLN A 53 -3.37 -18.48 -7.89
C GLN A 53 -2.00 -17.82 -8.08
N MET A 54 -1.79 -16.62 -7.50
CA MET A 54 -0.53 -15.88 -7.58
C MET A 54 0.50 -16.51 -6.62
N VAL A 55 0.83 -17.78 -6.87
CA VAL A 55 1.80 -18.57 -6.10
C VAL A 55 3.22 -18.02 -6.26
N ASN A 56 3.46 -17.20 -7.29
CA ASN A 56 4.68 -16.44 -7.47
C ASN A 56 4.34 -15.09 -8.13
N PRO A 57 4.34 -13.95 -7.41
CA PRO A 57 4.34 -12.67 -8.09
C PRO A 57 5.52 -12.63 -9.08
N PRO A 58 5.40 -11.93 -10.22
CA PRO A 58 6.51 -11.82 -11.16
C PRO A 58 7.78 -11.47 -10.38
N SER A 59 8.78 -12.34 -10.44
CA SER A 59 10.06 -12.06 -9.80
C SER A 59 10.54 -10.74 -10.37
N CYS A 60 10.72 -9.74 -9.50
CA CYS A 60 11.40 -8.53 -9.91
C CYS A 60 12.83 -8.92 -10.26
N ASP A 61 13.20 -8.84 -11.53
CA ASP A 61 14.59 -9.07 -11.87
C ASP A 61 15.47 -8.01 -11.18
N SER A 62 16.72 -8.35 -10.89
CA SER A 62 17.62 -7.49 -10.11
C SER A 62 17.91 -6.14 -10.79
N SER A 63 17.83 -6.09 -12.12
CA SER A 63 18.01 -4.87 -12.91
C SER A 63 16.82 -3.92 -12.74
N LEU A 64 15.60 -4.46 -12.83
CA LEU A 64 14.37 -3.71 -12.59
C LEU A 64 14.34 -3.21 -11.13
N GLN A 65 14.64 -4.08 -10.16
CA GLN A 65 14.67 -3.68 -8.74
C GLN A 65 15.67 -2.55 -8.49
N SER A 66 16.88 -2.64 -9.04
CA SER A 66 17.89 -1.57 -8.93
C SER A 66 17.42 -0.27 -9.58
N SER A 67 16.76 -0.34 -10.73
CA SER A 67 16.22 0.83 -11.41
C SER A 67 15.08 1.48 -10.60
N MET A 68 14.12 0.67 -10.11
CA MET A 68 12.94 1.16 -9.38
C MET A 68 13.27 1.73 -8.00
N SER A 69 14.33 1.23 -7.34
CA SER A 69 14.80 1.78 -6.06
C SER A 69 15.51 3.14 -6.20
N GLY A 70 15.86 3.54 -7.41
CA GLY A 70 16.58 4.79 -7.67
C GLY A 70 15.75 6.06 -7.45
N PRO A 71 16.42 7.24 -7.40
CA PRO A 71 15.78 8.54 -7.15
C PRO A 71 14.86 9.01 -8.29
N GLY A 72 14.92 8.38 -9.47
CA GLY A 72 13.97 8.60 -10.57
C GLY A 72 12.63 7.88 -10.38
N PHE A 73 12.55 6.95 -9.43
CA PHE A 73 11.39 6.10 -9.18
C PHE A 73 11.02 6.09 -7.69
N CYS A 74 10.90 4.92 -7.06
CA CYS A 74 10.45 4.79 -5.67
C CYS A 74 11.38 5.46 -4.67
N GLY A 75 12.68 5.60 -4.98
CA GLY A 75 13.63 6.31 -4.13
C GLY A 75 13.25 7.78 -3.89
N ARG A 76 12.48 8.40 -4.80
CA ARG A 76 11.96 9.77 -4.64
C ARG A 76 11.04 9.93 -3.43
N LEU A 77 10.36 8.87 -3.01
CA LEU A 77 9.46 8.87 -1.84
C LEU A 77 10.21 9.01 -0.51
N VAL A 78 11.49 8.65 -0.48
CA VAL A 78 12.34 8.60 0.74
C VAL A 78 13.57 9.49 0.65
N ASP A 79 13.68 10.31 -0.41
CA ASP A 79 14.77 11.29 -0.52
C ASP A 79 14.63 12.38 0.56
N THR A 80 15.60 12.44 1.46
CA THR A 80 15.66 13.38 2.58
C THR A 80 15.82 14.84 2.17
N ARG A 81 16.08 15.11 0.88
CA ARG A 81 16.12 16.45 0.29
C ARG A 81 15.04 16.63 -0.79
N GLY A 82 14.15 15.65 -0.91
CA GLY A 82 13.12 15.56 -1.92
C GLY A 82 11.84 16.30 -1.53
N PRO A 83 10.73 16.02 -2.26
CA PRO A 83 9.49 16.75 -2.07
C PRO A 83 8.80 16.49 -0.74
N PHE A 84 9.11 15.37 -0.09
CA PHE A 84 8.51 14.93 1.17
C PHE A 84 9.39 15.17 2.39
N GLU A 85 10.52 15.90 2.27
CA GLU A 85 11.55 16.02 3.32
C GLU A 85 11.01 16.36 4.71
N THR A 86 9.99 17.23 4.80
CA THR A 86 9.39 17.72 6.05
C THR A 86 8.42 16.72 6.68
N CYS A 87 8.04 15.68 5.95
CA CYS A 87 7.02 14.71 6.30
C CYS A 87 7.60 13.32 6.60
N LEU A 88 8.80 12.99 6.08
CA LEU A 88 9.39 11.65 6.18
C LEU A 88 9.44 11.07 7.61
N LEU A 89 9.62 11.92 8.62
CA LEU A 89 9.69 11.50 10.04
C LEU A 89 8.30 11.37 10.70
N HIS A 90 7.24 11.84 10.05
CA HIS A 90 5.88 11.88 10.57
C HIS A 90 4.98 10.82 9.94
N VAL A 91 5.46 10.15 8.89
CA VAL A 91 4.79 9.04 8.22
C VAL A 91 5.71 7.84 8.16
N LYS A 92 5.15 6.65 7.94
CA LYS A 92 5.94 5.42 7.72
C LYS A 92 6.50 5.41 6.29
N ALA A 93 7.42 6.32 5.97
CA ALA A 93 7.95 6.51 4.61
C ALA A 93 8.51 5.22 3.99
N THR A 94 9.13 4.35 4.79
CA THR A 94 9.59 3.02 4.35
C THR A 94 8.45 2.16 3.81
N SER A 95 7.25 2.21 4.41
CA SER A 95 6.08 1.47 3.91
C SER A 95 5.64 1.97 2.54
N PHE A 96 5.71 3.29 2.27
CA PHE A 96 5.44 3.84 0.94
C PHE A 96 6.46 3.38 -0.09
N PHE A 97 7.75 3.35 0.28
CA PHE A 97 8.81 2.83 -0.57
C PHE A 97 8.61 1.35 -0.90
N ASP A 98 8.32 0.52 0.10
CA ASP A 98 8.12 -0.93 -0.08
C ASP A 98 6.89 -1.22 -0.95
N SER A 99 5.78 -0.51 -0.72
CA SER A 99 4.58 -0.62 -1.57
C SER A 99 4.85 -0.17 -3.01
N CYS A 100 5.59 0.93 -3.19
CA CYS A 100 6.00 1.37 -4.52
C CYS A 100 6.86 0.32 -5.22
N MET A 101 7.87 -0.24 -4.53
CA MET A 101 8.72 -1.28 -5.10
C MET A 101 7.92 -2.51 -5.51
N LEU A 102 6.98 -2.96 -4.67
CA LEU A 102 6.12 -4.10 -4.97
C LEU A 102 5.30 -3.89 -6.24
N ASP A 103 4.63 -2.75 -6.36
CA ASP A 103 3.79 -2.44 -7.52
C ASP A 103 4.63 -2.21 -8.78
N MET A 104 5.71 -1.44 -8.68
CA MET A 104 6.59 -1.20 -9.83
C MET A 104 7.21 -2.51 -10.34
N CYS A 105 7.55 -3.45 -9.46
CA CYS A 105 7.99 -4.78 -9.86
C CYS A 105 6.87 -5.60 -10.51
N ARG A 106 5.68 -5.63 -9.90
CA ARG A 106 4.52 -6.38 -10.40
C ARG A 106 4.09 -5.94 -11.80
N PHE A 107 4.21 -4.65 -12.06
CA PHE A 107 3.75 -4.02 -13.30
C PHE A 107 4.91 -3.50 -14.15
N GLN A 108 6.11 -4.08 -14.03
CA GLN A 108 7.24 -3.83 -14.93
C GLN A 108 7.61 -2.35 -15.13
N GLY A 109 7.52 -1.55 -14.06
CA GLY A 109 7.98 -0.18 -14.01
C GLY A 109 7.00 0.86 -14.59
N LEU A 110 5.71 0.54 -14.73
CA LEU A 110 4.71 1.48 -15.25
C LEU A 110 4.65 2.78 -14.44
N GLN A 111 4.99 3.90 -15.09
CA GLN A 111 5.10 5.23 -14.45
C GLN A 111 3.83 5.70 -13.75
N HIS A 112 2.64 5.34 -14.24
CA HIS A 112 1.39 5.76 -13.61
C HIS A 112 1.23 5.24 -12.17
N LEU A 113 1.85 4.09 -11.84
CA LEU A 113 1.86 3.55 -10.48
C LEU A 113 2.75 4.39 -9.56
N LEU A 114 3.93 4.79 -10.03
CA LEU A 114 4.76 5.76 -9.31
C LEU A 114 3.99 7.06 -9.05
N CYS A 115 3.26 7.58 -10.03
CA CYS A 115 2.43 8.77 -9.84
C CYS A 115 1.35 8.57 -8.78
N ALA A 116 0.74 7.39 -8.71
CA ALA A 116 -0.23 7.04 -7.68
C ALA A 116 0.44 7.02 -6.29
N HIS A 117 1.58 6.34 -6.13
CA HIS A 117 2.33 6.31 -4.87
C HIS A 117 2.77 7.70 -4.41
N MET A 118 3.28 8.54 -5.32
CA MET A 118 3.63 9.94 -5.05
C MET A 118 2.41 10.76 -4.60
N SER A 119 1.25 10.51 -5.19
CA SER A 119 -0.01 11.19 -4.83
C SER A 119 -0.50 10.75 -3.46
N THR A 120 -0.45 9.45 -3.14
CA THR A 120 -0.82 8.91 -1.82
C THR A 120 0.09 9.46 -0.72
N MET A 121 1.42 9.51 -0.97
CA MET A 121 2.37 10.13 -0.03
C MET A 121 2.06 11.63 0.14
N THR A 122 1.71 12.33 -0.94
CA THR A 122 1.31 13.74 -0.88
C THR A 122 0.09 13.95 0.02
N ALA A 123 -0.98 13.19 -0.21
CA ALA A 123 -2.20 13.26 0.59
C ALA A 123 -1.91 12.94 2.07
N THR A 124 -1.16 11.87 2.33
CA THR A 124 -0.81 11.46 3.70
C THR A 124 -0.01 12.54 4.44
N CYS A 125 0.95 13.17 3.76
CA CYS A 125 1.71 14.28 4.33
C CYS A 125 0.84 15.50 4.63
N GLN A 126 -0.07 15.84 3.71
CA GLN A 126 -0.99 16.97 3.89
C GLN A 126 -1.99 16.72 5.02
N ASP A 127 -2.52 15.51 5.14
CA ASP A 127 -3.41 15.10 6.23
C ASP A 127 -2.69 15.15 7.59
N ALA A 128 -1.38 14.87 7.61
CA ALA A 128 -0.53 15.05 8.79
C ALA A 128 -0.13 16.53 9.04
N GLY A 129 -0.54 17.47 8.20
CA GLY A 129 -0.26 18.91 8.34
C GLY A 129 1.09 19.37 7.78
N HIS A 130 1.77 18.54 6.98
CA HIS A 130 3.07 18.86 6.39
C HIS A 130 2.94 19.28 4.93
N ALA A 131 3.57 20.41 4.58
CA ALA A 131 3.66 20.87 3.20
C ALA A 131 4.57 19.96 2.36
N VAL A 132 4.19 19.73 1.11
CA VAL A 132 4.93 18.93 0.13
C VAL A 132 5.43 19.85 -0.97
N LYS A 133 6.72 19.76 -1.33
CA LYS A 133 7.25 20.57 -2.44
C LYS A 133 6.67 20.10 -3.78
N PRO A 134 6.55 20.98 -4.78
CA PRO A 134 6.15 20.58 -6.12
C PRO A 134 7.05 19.45 -6.66
N TRP A 135 6.44 18.38 -7.14
CA TRP A 135 7.14 17.21 -7.71
C TRP A 135 6.60 16.80 -9.08
N ARG A 136 5.46 17.38 -9.48
CA ARG A 136 4.82 17.21 -10.78
C ARG A 136 5.51 18.07 -11.82
N GLU A 137 5.81 17.51 -12.97
CA GLU A 137 6.51 18.16 -14.08
C GLU A 137 5.84 17.78 -15.41
N PRO A 138 5.97 18.57 -16.50
CA PRO A 138 5.31 18.27 -17.78
C PRO A 138 5.59 16.87 -18.36
N HIS A 139 6.72 16.26 -18.02
CA HIS A 139 7.13 14.92 -18.46
C HIS A 139 7.09 13.88 -17.32
N PHE A 140 6.61 14.26 -16.15
CA PHE A 140 6.54 13.41 -14.96
C PHE A 140 5.31 13.77 -14.13
N CYS A 141 4.26 12.95 -14.25
CA CYS A 141 3.04 13.04 -13.42
C CYS A 141 2.42 14.44 -13.29
#